data_AF-A0A553XDF2-F1
#
_entry.id   AF-A0A553XDF2-F1
#
_cell.length_a   1.000
_cell.length_b   1.000
_cell.length_c   1.000
_cell.angle_alpha   90.00
_cell.angle_beta   90.00
_cell.angle_gamma   90.00
#
_symmetry.space_group_name_H-M   'P 1'
#
loop_
_entity.id
_entity.type
_entity.pdbx_description
1 polymer ?
#
loop_
_entity_poly.entity_id
_entity_poly.type
_entity_poly.pdbx_seq_one_letter_code
_entity_poly.pdbx_strand_id
1 'polypeptide(L)'
;VMVLEASRLEEELPPAWIKSIRDGGVDRLVAGMDDEWFKWQDRLRLVPFRGVNKGSQFMLALKPDTVEVRREGQVFETSRVLIGLDGGKLAADGAYQAIIHPAMVQT
;
A
#
# COMPACT_ATOMS: atom_id res chain seq x y z
N VAL A 1 -1.47 -5.11 9.18
CA VAL A 1 -0.94 -4.36 8.02
C VAL A 1 -1.12 -5.23 6.80
N MET A 2 -1.62 -4.70 5.69
CA MET A 2 -1.64 -5.42 4.41
C MET A 2 -0.67 -4.75 3.45
N VAL A 3 -0.19 -5.50 2.45
CA VAL A 3 0.63 -4.96 1.36
C VAL A 3 -0.13 -5.17 0.05
N LEU A 4 -0.14 -4.16 -0.80
CA LEU A 4 -0.83 -4.15 -2.09
C LEU A 4 0.13 -3.62 -3.15
N GLU A 5 0.15 -4.23 -4.33
CA GLU A 5 0.83 -3.64 -5.49
C GLU A 5 0.22 -2.27 -5.82
N ALA A 6 1.03 -1.23 -5.89
CA ALA A 6 0.59 0.14 -6.19
C ALA A 6 -0.12 0.24 -7.55
N SER A 7 0.19 -0.68 -8.47
CA SER A 7 -0.48 -0.83 -9.77
C SER A 7 -1.98 -1.18 -9.68
N ARG A 8 -2.47 -1.57 -8.50
CA ARG A 8 -3.90 -1.79 -8.24
C ARG A 8 -4.65 -0.54 -7.83
N LEU A 9 -3.95 0.57 -7.62
CA LEU A 9 -4.54 1.87 -7.24
C LEU A 9 -4.16 3.00 -8.22
N GLU A 10 -3.80 2.67 -9.47
CA GLU A 10 -3.33 3.68 -10.44
C GLU A 10 -4.40 4.72 -10.81
N GLU A 11 -5.68 4.37 -10.69
CA GLU A 11 -6.80 5.30 -10.92
C GLU A 11 -7.02 6.27 -9.75
N GLU A 12 -6.55 5.92 -8.55
CA GLU A 12 -6.75 6.68 -7.31
C GLU A 12 -5.48 7.43 -6.87
N LEU A 13 -4.33 7.12 -7.48
CA LEU A 13 -3.02 7.70 -7.16
C LEU A 13 -2.44 8.46 -8.37
N PRO A 14 -1.79 9.61 -8.15
CA PRO A 14 -1.15 10.33 -9.24
C PRO A 14 -0.02 9.51 -9.91
N PRO A 15 0.15 9.58 -11.25
CA PRO A 15 1.17 8.81 -11.96
C PRO A 15 2.62 9.02 -11.46
N ALA A 16 2.95 10.23 -11.04
CA ALA A 16 4.27 10.56 -10.49
C ALA A 16 4.60 9.78 -9.20
N TRP A 17 3.56 9.37 -8.47
CA TRP A 17 3.69 8.67 -7.21
C TRP A 17 3.98 7.19 -7.42
N ILE A 18 3.26 6.54 -8.33
CA ILE A 18 3.51 5.13 -8.70
C ILE A 18 4.97 4.96 -9.11
N LYS A 19 5.48 5.87 -9.94
CA LYS A 19 6.88 5.89 -10.36
C LYS A 19 7.83 6.02 -9.16
N SER A 20 7.56 6.97 -8.27
CA SER A 20 8.44 7.21 -7.12
C SER A 20 8.40 6.08 -6.08
N ILE A 21 7.25 5.44 -5.88
CA ILE A 21 7.12 4.22 -5.04
C ILE A 21 7.97 3.09 -5.64
N ARG A 22 7.94 2.91 -6.96
CA ARG A 22 8.76 1.91 -7.68
C ARG A 22 10.26 2.17 -7.55
N ASP A 23 10.65 3.44 -7.67
CA ASP A 23 12.06 3.85 -7.60
C ASP A 23 12.60 3.90 -6.16
N GLY A 24 11.76 3.63 -5.15
CA GLY A 24 12.14 3.70 -3.73
C GLY A 24 12.36 5.14 -3.24
N GLY A 25 11.93 6.14 -4.01
CA GLY A 25 12.09 7.57 -3.74
C GLY A 25 10.96 8.16 -2.88
N VAL A 26 10.41 7.37 -1.96
CA VAL A 26 9.23 7.76 -1.16
C VAL A 26 9.48 8.96 -0.28
N ASP A 27 10.71 9.15 0.21
CA ASP A 27 11.10 10.30 1.01
C ASP A 27 10.99 11.62 0.23
N ARG A 28 11.27 11.58 -1.09
CA ARG A 28 11.15 12.74 -1.98
C ARG A 28 9.70 13.07 -2.31
N LEU A 29 8.83 12.05 -2.41
CA LEU A 29 7.40 12.27 -2.62
C LEU A 29 6.81 13.10 -1.48
N VAL A 30 7.11 12.72 -0.23
CA VAL A 30 6.57 13.42 0.94
C VAL A 30 7.02 14.89 0.97
N ALA A 31 8.25 15.18 0.55
CA ALA A 31 8.76 16.54 0.47
C ALA A 31 8.17 17.38 -0.67
N GLY A 32 7.56 16.76 -1.69
CA GLY A 32 6.94 17.42 -2.85
C GLY A 32 5.41 17.33 -2.88
N MET A 33 4.78 16.92 -1.76
CA MET A 33 3.33 16.71 -1.67
C MET A 33 2.48 17.98 -1.87
N ASP A 34 3.08 19.17 -1.85
CA ASP A 34 2.34 20.43 -1.80
C ASP A 34 1.70 20.84 -3.15
N ASP A 35 2.11 20.22 -4.27
CA ASP A 35 1.74 20.69 -5.61
C ASP A 35 0.58 19.93 -6.29
N GLU A 36 0.16 18.76 -5.78
CA GLU A 36 -0.93 17.96 -6.37
C GLU A 36 -1.96 17.49 -5.32
N TRP A 37 -3.19 18.01 -5.41
CA TRP A 37 -4.32 17.54 -4.63
C TRP A 37 -4.86 16.22 -5.17
N PHE A 38 -5.00 15.22 -4.30
CA PHE A 38 -5.76 14.00 -4.59
C PHE A 38 -6.48 13.49 -3.35
N LYS A 39 -7.52 12.68 -3.58
CA LYS A 39 -8.52 12.25 -2.59
C LYS A 39 -7.94 11.65 -1.30
N TRP A 40 -6.77 11.02 -1.37
CA TRP A 40 -6.21 10.22 -0.28
C TRP A 40 -4.97 10.84 0.37
N GLN A 41 -4.60 12.06 -0.01
CA GLN A 41 -3.36 12.73 0.39
C GLN A 41 -3.17 12.79 1.92
N ASP A 42 -4.22 13.19 2.65
CA ASP A 42 -4.25 13.30 4.11
C ASP A 42 -4.23 11.94 4.84
N ARG A 43 -4.49 10.87 4.10
CA ARG A 43 -4.59 9.49 4.60
C ARG A 43 -3.32 8.68 4.40
N LEU A 44 -2.34 9.24 3.71
CA LEU A 44 -1.07 8.58 3.51
C LEU A 44 -0.19 8.62 4.75
N ARG A 45 0.57 7.55 4.96
CA ARG A 45 1.47 7.37 6.08
C ARG A 45 2.79 6.82 5.58
N LEU A 46 3.88 7.40 6.04
CA LEU A 46 5.21 6.83 5.82
C LEU A 46 5.47 5.80 6.92
N VAL A 47 5.72 4.56 6.53
CA VAL A 47 5.90 3.44 7.47
C VAL A 47 7.31 2.86 7.30
N PRO A 48 8.10 2.76 8.37
CA PRO A 48 9.37 2.05 8.30
C PRO A 48 9.11 0.57 8.03
N PHE A 49 9.79 0.02 7.03
CA PHE A 49 9.66 -1.38 6.65
C PHE A 49 11.03 -2.00 6.39
N ARG A 50 11.13 -3.30 6.64
CA ARG A 50 12.34 -4.09 6.39
C ARG A 50 12.01 -5.25 5.49
N GLY A 51 12.43 -5.15 4.23
CA GLY A 51 12.36 -6.27 3.29
C GLY A 51 13.36 -7.37 3.65
N VAL A 52 13.06 -8.61 3.24
CA VAL A 52 13.90 -9.79 3.54
C VAL A 52 15.35 -9.61 3.05
N ASN A 53 15.55 -8.88 1.95
CA ASN A 53 16.87 -8.64 1.33
C ASN A 53 17.19 -7.14 1.15
N LYS A 54 16.49 -6.25 1.86
CA LYS A 54 16.72 -4.80 1.78
C LYS A 54 17.05 -4.24 3.18
N GLY A 55 17.82 -3.16 3.21
CA GLY A 55 18.09 -2.42 4.45
C GLY A 55 16.82 -1.81 5.05
N SER A 56 16.97 -0.98 6.09
CA SER A 56 15.85 -0.17 6.57
C SER A 56 15.39 0.77 5.47
N GLN A 57 14.12 0.69 5.09
CA GLN A 57 13.52 1.55 4.07
C GLN A 57 12.19 2.09 4.59
N PHE A 58 11.65 3.07 3.88
CA PHE A 58 10.28 3.53 4.08
C PHE A 58 9.37 2.94 3.00
N MET A 59 8.11 2.74 3.39
CA MET A 59 7.03 2.35 2.51
C MET A 59 5.91 3.37 2.67
N LEU A 60 5.30 3.77 1.55
CA LEU A 60 4.08 4.57 1.60
C LEU A 60 2.90 3.65 1.90
N ALA A 61 2.06 4.04 2.84
CA ALA A 61 0.86 3.29 3.18
C ALA A 61 -0.38 4.18 3.14
N LEU A 62 -1.48 3.63 2.65
CA LEU A 62 -2.80 4.25 2.73
C LEU A 62 -3.50 3.82 4.03
N LYS A 63 -4.08 4.78 4.76
CA LYS A 63 -4.98 4.53 5.90
C LYS A 63 -6.45 4.65 5.46
N PRO A 64 -7.11 3.54 5.08
CA PRO A 64 -8.53 3.56 4.77
C PRO A 64 -9.38 3.72 6.05
N ASP A 65 -10.67 4.02 5.87
CA ASP A 65 -11.65 3.94 6.96
C ASP A 65 -11.93 2.49 7.34
N THR A 66 -12.13 1.64 6.32
CA THR A 66 -12.46 0.22 6.44
C THR A 66 -11.83 -0.56 5.29
N VAL A 67 -11.46 -1.81 5.55
CA VAL A 67 -11.17 -2.83 4.53
C VAL A 67 -12.10 -4.01 4.73
N GLU A 68 -12.71 -4.44 3.63
CA GLU A 68 -13.51 -5.65 3.54
C GLU A 68 -12.72 -6.73 2.79
N VAL A 69 -12.54 -7.89 3.40
CA VAL A 69 -11.92 -9.06 2.77
C VAL A 69 -13.00 -10.12 2.56
N ARG A 70 -13.24 -10.47 1.29
CA ARG A 70 -14.17 -11.54 0.91
C ARG A 70 -13.39 -12.82 0.63
N ARG A 71 -13.66 -13.88 1.39
CA ARG A 71 -13.02 -15.19 1.23
C ARG A 71 -14.03 -16.31 1.45
N GLU A 72 -14.16 -17.21 0.47
CA GLU A 72 -14.96 -18.45 0.61
C GLU A 72 -16.40 -18.21 1.09
N GLY A 73 -17.02 -17.11 0.64
CA GLY A 73 -18.38 -16.73 1.05
C GLY A 73 -18.47 -16.02 2.40
N GLN A 74 -17.36 -15.86 3.12
CA GLN A 74 -17.25 -15.07 4.33
C GLN A 74 -16.77 -13.65 4.02
N VAL A 75 -17.25 -12.70 4.82
CA VAL A 75 -16.87 -11.29 4.75
C VAL A 75 -16.21 -10.92 6.08
N PHE A 76 -14.97 -10.46 6.02
CA PHE A 76 -14.23 -9.96 7.17
C PHE A 76 -14.04 -8.45 7.02
N GLU A 77 -14.47 -7.69 8.02
CA GLU A 77 -14.37 -6.23 7.99
C GLU A 77 -13.42 -5.74 9.10
N THR A 78 -12.53 -4.80 8.76
CA THR A 78 -11.65 -4.18 9.75
C THR A 78 -11.37 -2.72 9.43
N SER A 79 -11.41 -1.86 10.45
CA SER A 79 -11.05 -0.45 10.38
C SER A 79 -9.61 -0.15 10.85
N ARG A 80 -8.91 -1.16 11.39
CA ARG A 80 -7.55 -1.01 11.95
C ARG A 80 -6.50 -1.58 11.00
N VAL A 81 -6.36 -0.94 9.84
CA VAL A 81 -5.44 -1.39 8.80
C VAL A 81 -4.66 -0.24 8.18
N LEU A 82 -3.42 -0.55 7.82
CA LEU A 82 -2.59 0.24 6.92
C LEU A 82 -2.32 -0.63 5.69
N ILE A 83 -2.51 -0.05 4.51
CA ILE A 83 -2.27 -0.69 3.22
C ILE A 83 -0.93 -0.17 2.69
N GLY A 84 0.14 -0.94 2.88
CA GLY A 84 1.44 -0.64 2.31
C GLY A 84 1.44 -0.80 0.79
N LEU A 85 1.98 0.18 0.08
CA LEU A 85 2.05 0.20 -1.38
C LEU A 85 3.42 -0.31 -1.83
N ASP A 86 3.44 -1.44 -2.53
CA ASP A 86 4.63 -1.97 -3.18
C ASP A 86 4.69 -1.52 -4.64
N GLY A 87 5.81 -0.91 -5.05
CA GLY A 87 5.96 -0.39 -6.41
C GLY A 87 6.36 -1.43 -7.45
N GLY A 88 6.63 -2.65 -7.02
CA GLY A 88 7.00 -3.79 -7.85
C GLY A 88 5.87 -4.81 -8.00
N LYS A 89 6.25 -6.02 -8.41
CA LYS A 89 5.37 -7.19 -8.38
C LYS A 89 5.66 -8.01 -7.13
N LEU A 90 4.62 -8.37 -6.41
CA LEU A 90 4.72 -9.25 -5.25
C LEU A 90 4.94 -10.70 -5.69
N ALA A 91 4.32 -11.10 -6.80
CA ALA A 91 4.52 -12.41 -7.44
C ALA A 91 5.04 -12.23 -8.87
N ALA A 92 6.14 -12.91 -9.22
CA ALA A 92 6.74 -12.79 -10.56
C ALA A 92 5.77 -13.21 -11.68
N ASP A 93 4.96 -14.24 -11.42
CA ASP A 93 3.90 -14.77 -12.29
C ASP A 93 2.54 -14.08 -12.10
N GLY A 94 2.42 -13.16 -11.14
CA GLY A 94 1.18 -12.47 -10.82
C GLY A 94 0.16 -13.35 -10.08
N ALA A 95 0.56 -14.49 -9.50
CA ALA A 95 -0.32 -15.37 -8.74
C ALA A 95 -1.04 -14.66 -7.58
N TYR A 96 -0.47 -13.58 -7.06
CA TYR A 96 -1.11 -12.67 -6.11
C TYR A 96 -0.58 -11.24 -6.31
N GLN A 97 -1.41 -10.25 -5.94
CA GLN A 97 -1.04 -8.81 -5.96
C GLN A 97 -1.26 -8.13 -4.61
N ALA A 98 -1.62 -8.91 -3.58
CA ALA A 98 -1.78 -8.42 -2.22
C ALA A 98 -1.36 -9.47 -1.21
N ILE A 99 -0.83 -9.02 -0.07
CA ILE A 99 -0.53 -9.83 1.11
C ILE A 99 -1.41 -9.32 2.24
N ILE A 100 -2.28 -10.19 2.75
CA ILE A 100 -3.22 -9.87 3.83
C ILE A 100 -2.67 -10.43 5.13
N HIS A 101 -2.63 -9.61 6.17
CA HIS A 101 -2.22 -10.09 7.49
C HIS A 101 -3.29 -11.03 8.06
N PRO A 102 -2.92 -12.19 8.66
CA PRO A 102 -3.88 -13.20 9.07
C PRO A 102 -4.98 -12.69 10.04
N ALA A 103 -4.66 -11.74 10.92
CA ALA A 103 -5.64 -11.09 11.81
C ALA A 103 -6.77 -10.32 11.09
N MET A 104 -6.71 -10.13 9.76
CA MET A 104 -7.79 -9.54 8.97
C MET A 104 -8.77 -10.59 8.43
N VAL A 105 -8.44 -11.87 8.56
CA VAL A 105 -9.20 -13.01 8.00
C VAL A 105 -9.35 -14.13 9.04
N GLN A 106 -9.23 -13.79 10.31
CA GLN A 106 -9.42 -14.69 11.45
C GLN A 106 -10.52 -14.15 12.34
N THR A 107 -11.37 -15.05 12.81
CA THR A 107 -12.44 -14.81 13.79
C THR A 107 -11.92 -15.02 15.20
#